data_AF-A0A095V1E1-F1
#
_entry.id   AF-A0A095V1E1-F1
#
_cell.length_a   1.000
_cell.length_b   1.000
_cell.length_c   1.000
_cell.angle_alpha   90.00
_cell.angle_beta   90.00
_cell.angle_gamma   90.00
#
_symmetry.space_group_name_H-M   'P 1'
#
loop_
_entity.id
_entity.type
_entity.pdbx_description
1 polymer ?
#
loop_
_entity_poly.entity_id
_entity_poly.type
_entity_poly.pdbx_seq_one_letter_code
_entity_poly.pdbx_strand_id
1 'polypeptide(L)'
;MKKLIKATGLLTILLAFVSCTSEQEKKAEQLTDNYIRFVDSVAAIPSDEAAAKWNEIEKIYDKKTNQLNTEVDKLENKTAIDKKINEAEARYENFKILIIEKKVILDANNEDLKEKKVLFGADYVSDNFKFEWVNKDNILAVYDHFVSTVSTYKDAYSREDWDEIKMLYEALDTRKNTIENEGLTSSDNRKIAMLKLKFAPMFTINRMGAKSNENATAKK
;
A
#
# COMPACT_ATOMS: atom_id res chain seq x y z
N MET A 1 39.21 5.10 -64.17
CA MET A 1 37.81 5.28 -63.74
C MET A 1 36.94 4.15 -64.27
N LYS A 2 36.48 3.24 -63.40
CA LYS A 2 35.10 2.70 -63.29
C LYS A 2 35.09 1.60 -62.23
N LYS A 3 34.15 1.73 -61.31
CA LYS A 3 34.08 1.10 -59.98
C LYS A 3 33.57 -0.34 -60.08
N LEU A 4 34.15 -1.26 -59.31
CA LEU A 4 33.52 -2.54 -58.98
C LEU A 4 33.23 -2.54 -57.47
N ILE A 5 31.94 -2.43 -57.18
CA ILE A 5 31.34 -2.46 -55.86
C ILE A 5 31.40 -3.91 -55.36
N LYS A 6 32.03 -4.15 -54.20
CA LYS A 6 31.79 -5.36 -53.41
C LYS A 6 31.25 -4.91 -52.06
N ALA A 7 29.93 -5.01 -51.93
CA ALA A 7 29.21 -4.86 -50.68
C ALA A 7 29.44 -6.12 -49.84
N THR A 8 30.11 -5.99 -48.70
CA THR A 8 30.18 -7.03 -47.67
C THR A 8 29.14 -6.70 -46.61
N GLY A 9 28.21 -7.63 -46.43
CA GLY A 9 26.95 -7.45 -45.73
C GLY A 9 27.10 -7.23 -44.23
N LEU A 10 26.28 -6.31 -43.74
CA LEU A 10 25.92 -6.12 -42.34
C LEU A 10 24.98 -7.27 -41.94
N LEU A 11 25.44 -8.21 -41.11
CA LEU A 11 24.57 -9.21 -40.49
C LEU A 11 23.98 -8.61 -39.21
N THR A 12 22.89 -7.87 -39.34
CA THR A 12 22.04 -7.50 -38.22
C THR A 12 21.23 -8.73 -37.79
N ILE A 13 21.64 -9.36 -36.70
CA ILE A 13 20.84 -10.36 -35.99
C ILE A 13 19.63 -9.62 -35.41
N LEU A 14 18.52 -9.61 -36.14
CA LEU A 14 17.21 -9.34 -35.57
C LEU A 14 16.86 -10.53 -34.67
N LEU A 15 17.14 -10.39 -33.37
CA LEU A 15 16.45 -11.18 -32.35
C LEU A 15 14.97 -10.77 -32.42
N ALA A 16 14.19 -11.49 -33.22
CA ALA A 16 12.75 -11.47 -33.12
C ALA A 16 12.40 -12.10 -31.76
N PHE A 17 12.30 -11.27 -30.71
CA PHE A 17 11.58 -11.64 -29.50
C PHE A 17 10.10 -11.76 -29.89
N VAL A 18 9.73 -12.93 -30.43
CA VAL A 18 8.34 -13.37 -30.39
C VAL A 18 8.06 -13.55 -28.91
N SER A 19 7.46 -12.53 -28.29
CA SER A 19 6.95 -12.58 -26.92
C SER A 19 5.87 -13.65 -26.87
N CYS A 20 6.29 -14.89 -26.63
CA CYS A 20 5.40 -15.96 -26.28
C CYS A 20 5.14 -15.78 -24.79
N THR A 21 4.00 -15.17 -24.44
CA THR A 21 3.58 -15.03 -23.05
C THR A 21 3.51 -16.42 -22.43
N SER A 22 4.30 -16.66 -21.38
CA SER A 22 4.38 -17.97 -20.75
C SER A 22 3.03 -18.35 -20.15
N GLU A 23 2.79 -19.65 -19.93
CA GLU A 23 1.57 -20.11 -19.25
C GLU A 23 1.45 -19.52 -17.83
N GLN A 24 2.58 -19.30 -17.17
CA GLN A 24 2.66 -18.64 -15.86
C GLN A 24 2.26 -17.17 -15.93
N GLU A 25 2.72 -16.43 -16.94
CA GLU A 25 2.32 -15.03 -17.15
C GLU A 25 0.82 -14.92 -17.41
N LYS A 26 0.24 -15.80 -18.25
CA LYS A 26 -1.22 -15.81 -18.49
C LYS A 26 -2.01 -16.10 -17.22
N LYS A 27 -1.55 -17.03 -16.38
CA LYS A 27 -2.18 -17.33 -15.10
C LYS A 27 -2.14 -16.12 -14.17
N ALA A 28 -1.00 -15.44 -14.07
CA ALA A 28 -0.84 -14.25 -13.26
C ALA A 28 -1.71 -13.08 -13.76
N GLU A 29 -1.80 -12.88 -15.08
CA GLU A 29 -2.71 -11.90 -15.69
C GLU A 29 -4.17 -12.17 -15.36
N GLN A 30 -4.62 -13.42 -15.49
CA GLN A 30 -5.99 -13.81 -15.14
C GLN A 30 -6.31 -13.58 -13.66
N LEU A 31 -5.38 -13.90 -12.77
CA LEU A 31 -5.54 -13.63 -11.34
C LEU A 31 -5.57 -12.13 -11.06
N THR A 32 -4.73 -11.36 -11.74
CA THR A 32 -4.69 -9.89 -11.64
C THR A 32 -6.02 -9.28 -12.07
N ASP A 33 -6.57 -9.70 -13.21
CA ASP A 33 -7.86 -9.20 -13.69
C ASP A 33 -9.01 -9.59 -12.75
N ASN A 34 -8.97 -10.80 -12.18
CA ASN A 34 -9.95 -11.25 -11.18
C ASN A 34 -9.85 -10.49 -9.86
N TYR A 35 -8.64 -10.07 -9.48
CA TYR A 35 -8.39 -9.25 -8.31
C TYR A 35 -8.90 -7.82 -8.54
N ILE A 36 -8.55 -7.20 -9.68
CA ILE A 36 -9.03 -5.87 -10.06
C ILE A 36 -10.56 -5.82 -10.11
N ARG A 37 -11.20 -6.78 -10.79
CA ARG A 37 -12.67 -6.84 -10.84
C ARG A 37 -13.29 -6.94 -9.46
N PHE A 38 -12.66 -7.70 -8.54
CA PHE A 38 -13.14 -7.77 -7.17
C PHE A 38 -13.02 -6.42 -6.47
N VAL A 39 -11.86 -5.78 -6.51
CA VAL A 39 -11.64 -4.44 -5.93
C VAL A 39 -12.65 -3.43 -6.47
N ASP A 40 -12.84 -3.39 -7.77
CA ASP A 40 -13.79 -2.46 -8.41
C ASP A 40 -15.24 -2.76 -7.98
N SER A 41 -15.58 -4.04 -7.81
CA SER A 41 -16.92 -4.44 -7.36
C SER A 41 -17.20 -4.07 -5.90
N VAL A 42 -16.21 -4.20 -5.00
CA VAL A 42 -16.39 -3.86 -3.59
C VAL A 42 -16.36 -2.36 -3.35
N ALA A 43 -15.51 -1.62 -4.08
CA ALA A 43 -15.46 -0.16 -4.01
C ALA A 43 -16.76 0.50 -4.51
N ALA A 44 -17.58 -0.21 -5.28
CA ALA A 44 -18.90 0.24 -5.72
C ALA A 44 -20.02 -0.03 -4.70
N ILE A 45 -19.76 -0.79 -3.62
CA ILE A 45 -20.76 -1.09 -2.59
C ILE A 45 -20.98 0.17 -1.72
N PRO A 46 -22.23 0.57 -1.42
CA PRO A 46 -22.49 1.65 -0.49
C PRO A 46 -21.83 1.42 0.87
N SER A 47 -21.25 2.48 1.46
CA SER A 47 -20.41 2.35 2.65
C SER A 47 -21.12 1.75 3.87
N ASP A 48 -22.44 1.96 4.03
CA ASP A 48 -23.23 1.32 5.09
C ASP A 48 -23.30 -0.21 4.92
N GLU A 49 -23.55 -0.66 3.69
CA GLU A 49 -23.63 -2.09 3.39
C GLU A 49 -22.26 -2.75 3.49
N ALA A 50 -21.22 -2.07 2.98
CA ALA A 50 -19.84 -2.53 3.09
C ALA A 50 -19.38 -2.65 4.55
N ALA A 51 -19.72 -1.68 5.40
CA ALA A 51 -19.40 -1.72 6.82
C ALA A 51 -20.04 -2.94 7.52
N ALA A 52 -21.29 -3.28 7.17
CA ALA A 52 -22.00 -4.44 7.70
C ALA A 52 -21.38 -5.78 7.26
N LYS A 53 -20.82 -5.84 6.04
CA LYS A 53 -20.19 -7.04 5.46
C LYS A 53 -18.66 -7.02 5.52
N TRP A 54 -18.07 -6.10 6.28
CA TRP A 54 -16.65 -5.78 6.21
C TRP A 54 -15.73 -6.99 6.40
N ASN A 55 -16.02 -7.82 7.40
CA ASN A 55 -15.19 -8.99 7.70
C ASN A 55 -15.20 -10.03 6.56
N GLU A 56 -16.30 -10.13 5.81
CA GLU A 56 -16.39 -10.99 4.64
C GLU A 56 -15.58 -10.41 3.47
N ILE A 57 -15.69 -9.09 3.25
CA ILE A 57 -14.94 -8.37 2.22
C ILE A 57 -13.43 -8.52 2.45
N GLU A 58 -12.93 -8.22 3.65
CA GLU A 58 -11.50 -8.36 4.01
C GLU A 58 -11.01 -9.79 3.81
N LYS A 59 -11.79 -10.79 4.26
CA LYS A 59 -11.40 -12.20 4.10
C LYS A 59 -11.28 -12.61 2.63
N ILE A 60 -12.16 -12.12 1.76
CA ILE A 60 -12.10 -12.40 0.32
C ILE A 60 -10.92 -11.66 -0.30
N TYR A 61 -10.69 -10.40 0.10
CA TYR A 61 -9.55 -9.60 -0.33
C TYR A 61 -8.23 -10.33 0.00
N ASP A 62 -8.01 -10.68 1.27
CA ASP A 62 -6.79 -11.37 1.73
C ASP A 62 -6.55 -12.66 0.96
N LYS A 63 -7.60 -13.45 0.73
CA LYS A 63 -7.50 -14.68 -0.05
C LYS A 63 -7.04 -14.40 -1.48
N LYS A 64 -7.63 -13.41 -2.14
CA LYS A 64 -7.28 -13.05 -3.52
C LYS A 64 -5.86 -12.47 -3.60
N THR A 65 -5.49 -11.59 -2.69
CA THR A 65 -4.15 -11.01 -2.58
C THR A 65 -3.09 -12.08 -2.38
N ASN A 66 -3.31 -13.02 -1.46
CA ASN A 66 -2.39 -14.13 -1.21
C ASN A 66 -2.24 -15.06 -2.42
N GLN A 67 -3.35 -15.41 -3.06
CA GLN A 67 -3.34 -16.22 -4.28
C GLN A 67 -2.59 -15.53 -5.42
N LEU A 68 -2.82 -14.23 -5.60
CA LEU A 68 -2.19 -13.42 -6.63
C LEU A 68 -0.69 -13.28 -6.40
N ASN A 69 -0.29 -12.85 -5.19
CA ASN A 69 1.13 -12.65 -4.83
C ASN A 69 1.93 -13.95 -4.97
N THR A 70 1.33 -15.09 -4.61
CA THR A 70 1.98 -16.42 -4.79
C THR A 70 2.36 -16.70 -6.24
N GLU A 71 1.54 -16.28 -7.21
CA GLU A 71 1.85 -16.52 -8.63
C GLU A 71 2.71 -15.42 -9.24
N VAL A 72 2.49 -14.16 -8.85
CA VAL A 72 3.24 -13.00 -9.35
C VAL A 72 4.70 -13.05 -8.89
N ASP A 73 4.98 -13.53 -7.67
CA ASP A 73 6.34 -13.66 -7.16
C ASP A 73 7.17 -14.73 -7.88
N LYS A 74 6.56 -15.59 -8.69
CA LYS A 74 7.26 -16.57 -9.54
C LYS A 74 7.71 -15.98 -10.88
N LEU A 75 7.21 -14.80 -11.25
CA LEU A 75 7.50 -14.18 -12.53
C LEU A 75 8.87 -13.49 -12.51
N GLU A 76 9.64 -13.67 -13.59
CA GLU A 76 10.90 -12.94 -13.78
C GLU A 76 10.66 -11.46 -14.08
N ASN A 77 9.69 -11.15 -14.95
CA ASN A 77 9.27 -9.79 -15.27
C ASN A 77 7.84 -9.55 -14.81
N LYS A 78 7.69 -8.83 -13.70
CA LYS A 78 6.38 -8.49 -13.12
C LYS A 78 6.04 -7.01 -13.15
N THR A 79 6.87 -6.14 -13.74
CA THR A 79 6.68 -4.68 -13.66
C THR A 79 5.31 -4.20 -14.11
N ALA A 80 4.79 -4.72 -15.23
CA ALA A 80 3.48 -4.32 -15.75
C ALA A 80 2.33 -4.84 -14.87
N ILE A 81 2.46 -6.05 -14.33
CA ILE A 81 1.47 -6.66 -13.43
C ILE A 81 1.49 -5.95 -12.08
N ASP A 82 2.67 -5.76 -11.48
CA ASP A 82 2.86 -5.03 -10.23
C ASP A 82 2.24 -3.62 -10.31
N LYS A 83 2.39 -2.92 -11.44
CA LYS A 83 1.74 -1.62 -11.63
C LYS A 83 0.21 -1.72 -11.49
N LYS A 84 -0.43 -2.66 -12.17
CA LYS A 84 -1.88 -2.87 -12.11
C LYS A 84 -2.34 -3.27 -10.70
N ILE A 85 -1.56 -4.13 -10.04
CA ILE A 85 -1.83 -4.57 -8.67
C ILE A 85 -1.76 -3.38 -7.72
N ASN A 86 -0.68 -2.61 -7.74
CA ASN A 86 -0.50 -1.44 -6.89
C ASN A 86 -1.62 -0.39 -7.10
N GLU A 87 -2.09 -0.20 -8.34
CA GLU A 87 -3.21 0.69 -8.64
C GLU A 87 -4.55 0.19 -8.06
N ALA A 88 -4.78 -1.12 -8.05
CA ALA A 88 -5.96 -1.72 -7.45
C ALA A 88 -5.87 -1.77 -5.92
N GLU A 89 -4.72 -2.14 -5.36
CA GLU A 89 -4.43 -2.07 -3.92
C GLU A 89 -4.70 -0.65 -3.39
N ALA A 90 -4.20 0.39 -4.07
CA ALA A 90 -4.46 1.78 -3.68
C ALA A 90 -5.97 2.14 -3.69
N ARG A 91 -6.75 1.61 -4.64
CA ARG A 91 -8.22 1.82 -4.63
C ARG A 91 -8.88 1.11 -3.45
N TYR A 92 -8.46 -0.13 -3.18
CA TYR A 92 -8.99 -0.91 -2.07
C TYR A 92 -8.64 -0.27 -0.72
N GLU A 93 -7.40 0.18 -0.53
CA GLU A 93 -6.98 0.84 0.72
C GLU A 93 -7.74 2.14 0.96
N ASN A 94 -7.98 2.95 -0.07
CA ASN A 94 -8.84 4.12 0.06
C ASN A 94 -10.28 3.75 0.47
N PHE A 95 -10.84 2.70 -0.11
CA PHE A 95 -12.14 2.18 0.30
C PHE A 95 -12.12 1.68 1.75
N LYS A 96 -11.10 0.92 2.13
CA LYS A 96 -10.89 0.41 3.49
C LYS A 96 -10.83 1.53 4.52
N ILE A 97 -10.06 2.58 4.25
CA ILE A 97 -10.00 3.79 5.09
C ILE A 97 -11.40 4.37 5.30
N LEU A 98 -12.19 4.57 4.23
CA LEU A 98 -13.55 5.10 4.33
C LEU A 98 -14.47 4.22 5.19
N ILE A 99 -14.37 2.90 5.07
CA ILE A 99 -15.17 1.97 5.87
C ILE A 99 -14.74 1.99 7.34
N ILE A 100 -13.43 2.01 7.61
CA ILE A 100 -12.89 2.09 8.97
C ILE A 100 -13.31 3.40 9.64
N GLU A 101 -13.15 4.54 8.97
CA GLU A 101 -13.62 5.83 9.48
C GLU A 101 -15.09 5.79 9.85
N LYS A 102 -15.93 5.26 8.96
CA LYS A 102 -17.37 5.15 9.21
C LYS A 102 -17.67 4.28 10.42
N LYS A 103 -17.01 3.13 10.54
CA LYS A 103 -17.17 2.21 11.69
C LYS A 103 -16.73 2.87 13.00
N VAL A 104 -15.59 3.56 12.99
CA VAL A 104 -15.05 4.22 14.18
C VAL A 104 -15.90 5.44 14.58
N ILE A 105 -16.44 6.20 13.62
CA ILE A 105 -17.39 7.30 13.90
C ILE A 105 -18.67 6.78 14.55
N LEU A 106 -19.17 5.63 14.11
CA LEU A 106 -20.38 5.01 14.65
C LEU A 106 -20.16 4.35 16.02
N ASP A 107 -18.92 3.98 16.36
CA ASP A 107 -18.55 3.40 17.66
C ASP A 107 -18.27 4.52 18.68
N ALA A 108 -19.33 5.00 19.33
CA ALA A 108 -19.31 6.11 20.29
C ALA A 108 -18.52 5.83 21.59
N ASN A 109 -18.02 4.61 21.81
CA ASN A 109 -17.40 4.21 23.08
C ASN A 109 -15.89 4.45 23.16
N ASN A 110 -15.27 5.08 22.16
CA ASN A 110 -13.80 5.10 22.06
C ASN A 110 -13.24 6.38 21.41
N GLU A 111 -13.77 7.54 21.81
CA GLU A 111 -13.37 8.85 21.28
C GLU A 111 -11.85 9.06 21.37
N ASP A 112 -11.23 8.66 22.49
CA ASP A 112 -9.77 8.75 22.73
C ASP A 112 -8.91 7.94 21.75
N LEU A 113 -9.45 6.86 21.17
CA LEU A 113 -8.71 5.96 20.26
C LEU A 113 -9.15 6.10 18.80
N LYS A 114 -10.10 6.99 18.51
CA LYS A 114 -10.70 7.14 17.18
C LYS A 114 -9.64 7.39 16.11
N GLU A 115 -8.78 8.38 16.33
CA GLU A 115 -7.73 8.73 15.37
C GLU A 115 -6.73 7.60 15.17
N LYS A 116 -6.31 6.92 16.26
CA LYS A 116 -5.39 5.79 16.16
C LYS A 116 -6.00 4.60 15.42
N LYS A 117 -7.29 4.32 15.63
CA LYS A 117 -8.03 3.30 14.88
C LYS A 117 -8.19 3.66 13.40
N VAL A 118 -8.34 4.94 13.07
CA VAL A 118 -8.32 5.36 11.66
C VAL A 118 -6.92 5.16 11.06
N LEU A 119 -5.87 5.58 11.78
CA LEU A 119 -4.47 5.45 11.33
C LEU A 119 -3.97 4.01 11.20
N PHE A 120 -4.38 3.10 12.09
CA PHE A 120 -3.83 1.74 12.15
C PHE A 120 -4.85 0.63 11.84
N GLY A 121 -6.11 0.99 11.65
CA GLY A 121 -7.21 0.07 11.41
C GLY A 121 -8.09 -0.18 12.63
N ALA A 122 -9.28 -0.73 12.37
CA ALA A 122 -10.30 -0.95 13.39
C ALA A 122 -9.83 -1.85 14.55
N ASP A 123 -8.89 -2.76 14.26
CA ASP A 123 -8.31 -3.71 15.20
C ASP A 123 -7.22 -3.11 16.10
N TYR A 124 -6.87 -1.83 15.92
CA TYR A 124 -5.93 -1.15 16.81
C TYR A 124 -6.38 -1.25 18.27
N VAL A 125 -5.45 -1.71 19.12
CA VAL A 125 -5.58 -1.77 20.57
C VAL A 125 -4.56 -0.83 21.18
N SER A 126 -4.98 -0.06 22.20
CA SER A 126 -4.06 0.78 22.96
C SER A 126 -3.12 -0.09 23.79
N ASP A 127 -1.83 -0.01 23.51
CA ASP A 127 -0.79 -0.79 24.19
C ASP A 127 0.45 0.06 24.53
N ASN A 128 0.25 1.36 24.80
CA ASN A 128 1.32 2.33 25.04
C ASN A 128 2.34 2.39 23.89
N PHE A 129 1.84 2.38 22.65
CA PHE A 129 2.63 2.44 21.42
C PHE A 129 3.62 1.27 21.25
N LYS A 130 3.34 0.11 21.85
CA LYS A 130 4.20 -1.05 21.69
C LYS A 130 3.87 -1.87 20.45
N PHE A 131 2.64 -1.77 19.95
CA PHE A 131 2.14 -2.56 18.83
C PHE A 131 2.31 -4.07 19.03
N GLU A 132 2.03 -4.58 20.24
CA GLU A 132 2.16 -6.00 20.59
C GLU A 132 1.23 -6.89 19.74
N TRP A 133 0.07 -6.36 19.31
CA TRP A 133 -0.86 -7.03 18.41
C TRP A 133 -0.33 -7.18 16.96
N VAL A 134 0.70 -6.41 16.61
CA VAL A 134 1.36 -6.49 15.31
C VAL A 134 2.41 -7.58 15.35
N ASN A 135 2.48 -8.40 14.31
CA ASN A 135 3.35 -9.57 14.18
C ASN A 135 3.80 -9.76 12.72
N LYS A 136 4.60 -10.79 12.43
CA LYS A 136 5.16 -11.03 11.10
C LYS A 136 4.11 -11.22 9.99
N ASP A 137 2.91 -11.66 10.36
CA ASP A 137 1.86 -12.00 9.41
C ASP A 137 0.99 -10.77 9.04
N ASN A 138 0.95 -9.72 9.89
CA ASN A 138 0.15 -8.52 9.63
C ASN A 138 0.95 -7.21 9.48
N ILE A 139 2.24 -7.18 9.83
CA ILE A 139 3.04 -5.94 9.86
C ILE A 139 3.03 -5.18 8.52
N LEU A 140 3.09 -5.88 7.39
CA LEU A 140 3.02 -5.24 6.08
C LEU A 140 1.68 -4.51 5.87
N ALA A 141 0.57 -5.18 6.18
CA ALA A 141 -0.76 -4.59 6.05
C ALA A 141 -0.94 -3.37 6.98
N VAL A 142 -0.39 -3.43 8.20
CA VAL A 142 -0.42 -2.31 9.15
C VAL A 142 0.37 -1.11 8.61
N TYR A 143 1.56 -1.32 8.04
CA TYR A 143 2.33 -0.24 7.40
C TYR A 143 1.60 0.36 6.19
N ASP A 144 1.05 -0.49 5.34
CA ASP A 144 0.39 -0.05 4.11
C ASP A 144 -0.85 0.80 4.43
N HIS A 145 -1.68 0.32 5.35
CA HIS A 145 -2.84 1.07 5.85
C HIS A 145 -2.42 2.40 6.51
N PHE A 146 -1.38 2.39 7.35
CA PHE A 146 -0.86 3.60 7.99
C PHE A 146 -0.39 4.64 6.98
N VAL A 147 0.51 4.25 6.06
CA VAL A 147 1.06 5.19 5.07
C VAL A 147 -0.02 5.70 4.12
N SER A 148 -0.97 4.83 3.74
CA SER A 148 -2.11 5.20 2.90
C SER A 148 -3.03 6.19 3.61
N THR A 149 -3.39 5.93 4.88
CA THR A 149 -4.22 6.84 5.68
C THR A 149 -3.56 8.20 5.83
N VAL A 150 -2.26 8.23 6.19
CA VAL A 150 -1.52 9.49 6.30
C VAL A 150 -1.48 10.23 4.97
N SER A 151 -1.29 9.53 3.85
CA SER A 151 -1.27 10.13 2.51
C SER A 151 -2.63 10.73 2.10
N THR A 152 -3.71 10.03 2.45
CA THR A 152 -5.09 10.46 2.17
C THR A 152 -5.42 11.76 2.90
N TYR A 153 -5.05 11.88 4.18
CA TYR A 153 -5.40 13.03 5.02
C TYR A 153 -4.25 14.04 5.21
N LYS A 154 -3.13 13.90 4.50
CA LYS A 154 -1.92 14.73 4.65
C LYS A 154 -2.16 16.24 4.69
N ASP A 155 -3.17 16.72 3.95
CA ASP A 155 -3.50 18.13 3.79
C ASP A 155 -4.41 18.66 4.92
N ALA A 156 -5.00 17.76 5.72
CA ALA A 156 -5.86 18.08 6.85
C ALA A 156 -5.10 18.14 8.19
N TYR A 157 -3.91 17.54 8.26
CA TYR A 157 -3.12 17.49 9.49
C TYR A 157 -2.44 18.82 9.81
N SER A 158 -2.59 19.25 11.05
CA SER A 158 -1.79 20.33 11.66
C SER A 158 -0.34 19.90 11.84
N ARG A 159 0.53 20.86 12.17
CA ARG A 159 1.91 20.57 12.52
C ARG A 159 1.99 19.62 13.73
N GLU A 160 1.16 19.82 14.74
CA GLU A 160 1.11 18.98 15.94
C GLU A 160 0.66 17.55 15.59
N ASP A 161 -0.33 17.39 14.72
CA ASP A 161 -0.76 16.07 14.22
C ASP A 161 0.39 15.35 13.52
N TRP A 162 1.16 16.06 12.68
CA TRP A 162 2.35 15.51 12.05
C TRP A 162 3.41 15.06 13.08
N ASP A 163 3.60 15.82 14.16
CA ASP A 163 4.51 15.44 15.25
C ASP A 163 4.03 14.14 15.95
N GLU A 164 2.71 13.97 16.18
CA GLU A 164 2.15 12.72 16.71
C GLU A 164 2.26 11.53 15.74
N ILE A 165 1.91 11.73 14.47
CA ILE A 165 2.03 10.71 13.41
C ILE A 165 3.47 10.19 13.32
N LYS A 166 4.46 11.06 13.46
CA LYS A 166 5.88 10.65 13.49
C LYS A 166 6.18 9.76 14.69
N MET A 167 5.73 10.13 15.89
CA MET A 167 5.96 9.29 17.09
C MET A 167 5.33 7.90 16.93
N LEU A 168 4.10 7.84 16.42
CA LEU A 168 3.38 6.60 16.17
C LEU A 168 4.08 5.73 15.09
N TYR A 169 4.61 6.37 14.04
CA TYR A 169 5.43 5.69 13.03
C TYR A 169 6.72 5.12 13.60
N GLU A 170 7.45 5.87 14.42
CA GLU A 170 8.71 5.41 15.05
C GLU A 170 8.47 4.23 16.01
N ALA A 171 7.34 4.26 16.72
CA ALA A 171 6.88 3.15 17.55
C ALA A 171 6.56 1.89 16.73
N LEU A 172 5.84 2.03 15.62
CA LEU A 172 5.61 0.91 14.68
C LEU A 172 6.93 0.37 14.10
N ASP A 173 7.87 1.25 13.76
CA ASP A 173 9.20 0.87 13.24
C ASP A 173 10.03 0.11 14.29
N THR A 174 9.92 0.51 15.55
CA THR A 174 10.52 -0.22 16.67
C THR A 174 9.94 -1.63 16.76
N ARG A 175 8.61 -1.79 16.67
CA ARG A 175 7.98 -3.11 16.65
C ARG A 175 8.41 -3.93 15.45
N LYS A 176 8.47 -3.35 14.24
CA LYS A 176 8.96 -4.03 13.03
C LYS A 176 10.35 -4.62 13.22
N ASN A 177 11.26 -3.87 13.84
CA ASN A 177 12.64 -4.33 14.09
C ASN A 177 12.68 -5.53 15.05
N THR A 178 11.74 -5.64 15.98
CA THR A 178 11.63 -6.84 16.84
C THR A 178 11.14 -8.06 16.05
N ILE A 179 10.13 -7.87 15.19
CA ILE A 179 9.48 -8.92 14.40
C ILE A 179 10.37 -9.41 13.25
N GLU A 180 11.29 -8.59 12.74
CA GLU A 180 12.19 -8.99 11.65
C GLU A 180 12.98 -10.26 11.99
N ASN A 181 13.32 -10.45 13.28
CA ASN A 181 13.98 -11.66 13.77
C ASN A 181 13.03 -12.87 13.95
N GLU A 182 11.72 -12.66 13.85
CA GLU A 182 10.66 -13.68 14.01
C GLU A 182 10.26 -14.34 12.67
N GLY A 183 10.89 -13.95 11.54
CA GLY A 183 10.68 -14.59 10.23
C GLY A 183 9.86 -13.79 9.23
N LEU A 184 9.94 -12.44 9.28
CA LEU A 184 9.39 -11.59 8.23
C LEU A 184 10.01 -11.93 6.87
N THR A 185 9.18 -12.12 5.84
CA THR A 185 9.70 -12.49 4.52
C THR A 185 10.51 -11.35 3.90
N SER A 186 11.51 -11.67 3.08
CA SER A 186 12.28 -10.64 2.37
C SER A 186 11.42 -9.82 1.40
N SER A 187 10.32 -10.39 0.89
CA SER A 187 9.38 -9.67 0.02
C SER A 187 8.65 -8.58 0.81
N ASP A 188 8.10 -8.94 1.97
CA ASP A 188 7.40 -7.99 2.85
C ASP A 188 8.35 -6.92 3.39
N ASN A 189 9.58 -7.31 3.77
CA ASN A 189 10.58 -6.35 4.23
C ASN A 189 10.91 -5.30 3.17
N ARG A 190 11.02 -5.70 1.89
CA ARG A 190 11.21 -4.76 0.77
C ARG A 190 9.99 -3.87 0.56
N LYS A 191 8.77 -4.42 0.63
CA LYS A 191 7.53 -3.64 0.51
C LYS A 191 7.43 -2.59 1.62
N ILE A 192 7.72 -2.96 2.87
CA ILE A 192 7.80 -2.03 4.00
C ILE A 192 8.86 -0.95 3.75
N ALA A 193 10.05 -1.31 3.26
CA ALA A 193 11.08 -0.33 2.94
C ALA A 193 10.61 0.71 1.88
N MET A 194 9.85 0.27 0.88
CA MET A 194 9.25 1.18 -0.11
C MET A 194 8.18 2.10 0.53
N LEU A 195 7.37 1.58 1.45
CA LEU A 195 6.40 2.39 2.19
C LEU A 195 7.07 3.45 3.06
N LYS A 196 8.17 3.09 3.76
CA LYS A 196 9.01 4.04 4.50
C LYS A 196 9.57 5.13 3.59
N LEU A 197 10.02 4.76 2.38
CA LEU A 197 10.53 5.71 1.39
C LEU A 197 9.44 6.65 0.84
N LYS A 198 8.17 6.22 0.80
CA LYS A 198 7.02 7.10 0.48
C LYS A 198 6.70 8.03 1.65
N PHE A 199 6.70 7.51 2.87
CA PHE A 199 6.33 8.25 4.07
C PHE A 199 7.32 9.38 4.42
N ALA A 200 8.63 9.10 4.45
CA ALA A 200 9.64 10.06 4.89
C ALA A 200 9.62 11.43 4.16
N PRO A 201 9.61 11.49 2.80
CA PRO A 201 9.52 12.77 2.08
C PRO A 201 8.15 13.42 2.27
N MET A 202 7.07 12.63 2.30
CA MET A 202 5.71 13.12 2.54
C MET A 202 5.61 13.82 3.89
N PHE A 203 6.03 13.17 4.97
CA PHE A 203 6.08 13.75 6.32
C PHE A 203 6.84 15.08 6.32
N THR A 204 8.05 15.07 5.75
CA THR A 204 8.95 16.24 5.77
C THR A 204 8.30 17.45 5.08
N ILE A 205 7.79 17.26 3.86
CA ILE A 205 7.22 18.35 3.05
C ILE A 205 5.93 18.87 3.68
N ASN A 206 5.01 17.98 4.04
CA ASN A 206 3.68 18.38 4.52
C ASN A 206 3.74 19.03 5.91
N ARG A 207 4.56 18.51 6.82
CA ARG A 207 4.77 19.12 8.13
C ARG A 207 5.35 20.54 8.03
N MET A 208 6.32 20.74 7.14
CA MET A 208 6.89 22.09 6.90
C MET A 208 5.82 23.03 6.31
N GLY A 209 4.99 22.53 5.40
CA GLY A 209 3.86 23.27 4.82
C GLY A 209 2.84 23.70 5.89
N ALA A 210 2.38 22.77 6.72
CA ALA A 210 1.45 23.04 7.82
C ALA A 210 1.99 24.12 8.76
N LYS A 211 3.25 23.97 9.20
CA LYS A 211 3.94 24.97 10.02
C LYS A 211 3.98 26.36 9.35
N SER A 212 4.25 26.42 8.05
CA SER A 212 4.31 27.67 7.31
C SER A 212 2.93 28.36 7.27
N ASN A 213 1.87 27.58 7.00
CA ASN A 213 0.49 28.06 6.91
C ASN A 213 -0.05 28.55 8.26
N GLU A 214 0.23 27.82 9.34
CA GLU A 214 -0.15 28.21 10.70
C GLU A 214 0.54 29.52 11.11
N ASN A 215 1.85 29.64 10.87
CA ASN A 215 2.60 30.86 11.15
C ASN A 215 2.10 32.06 10.34
N ALA A 216 1.69 31.85 9.09
CA ALA A 216 1.11 32.90 8.27
C ALA A 216 -0.27 33.32 8.77
N THR A 217 -1.08 32.37 9.25
CA THR A 217 -2.40 32.63 9.84
C THR A 217 -2.30 33.37 11.16
N ALA A 218 -1.35 33.01 12.03
CA ALA A 218 -1.14 33.67 13.32
C ALA A 218 -0.62 35.13 13.21
N LYS A 219 -0.13 35.53 12.03
CA LYS A 219 0.36 36.89 11.75
C LYS A 219 -0.69 37.79 11.11
N LYS A 220 -1.86 37.26 10.75
CA LYS A 220 -3.01 38.02 10.25
C LYS A 220 -3.87 38.47 11.42
#